data_AF-A0A935UMC7-F1
#
_entry.id   AF-A0A935UMC7-F1
#
_cell.length_a   1.000
_cell.length_b   1.000
_cell.length_c   1.000
_cell.angle_alpha   90.00
_cell.angle_beta   90.00
_cell.angle_gamma   90.00
#
_symmetry.space_group_name_H-M   'P 1'
#
loop_
_entity.id
_entity.type
_entity.pdbx_description
1 polymer ?
#
loop_
_entity_poly.entity_id
_entity_poly.type
_entity_poly.pdbx_seq_one_letter_code
_entity_poly.pdbx_strand_id
1 'polypeptide(L)'
;MEKEIKKSSLKVSENGLEKTVSSKRLEVLKTYKIYIGGQFPRTESGRYYQPVSASGKILANVCLSSRKDFRDAVVSARGAVSGWSGRAAFNRSQILYRMAEMLEGRKAQFIDELIQQDATKAKAEKEVNLAIDRLIYYAGWCDKFQQLFSAVNPVASSHFNFSVPEPTGVVSIIAPQGDSLLGLVSVIAPVIAGGNTCVVLASETKPLCAVTFAEVLNSSDLPGGVVNILTGKPAELASWFVDHMDVNATIYCENNSETKKMIREKSAMNLKRITFYDKINWYTNEGESPYFIMDTQEIKTTWHPVENIAGAGGGY
;
A
#
# COMPACT_ATOMS: atom_id res chain seq x y z
N MET A 1 37.23 24.22 -67.54
CA MET A 1 36.28 25.11 -66.85
C MET A 1 34.89 24.66 -67.24
N GLU A 2 34.40 23.60 -66.61
CA GLU A 2 33.05 23.07 -66.81
C GLU A 2 32.40 22.99 -65.43
N LYS A 3 31.27 23.70 -65.26
CA LYS A 3 30.40 23.55 -64.11
C LYS A 3 29.02 23.21 -64.65
N GLU A 4 28.61 21.96 -64.42
CA GLU A 4 27.22 21.52 -64.55
C GLU A 4 26.29 22.37 -63.69
N ILE A 5 25.24 22.89 -64.29
CA ILE A 5 24.16 23.60 -63.60
C ILE A 5 23.14 22.55 -63.14
N LYS A 6 23.11 22.23 -61.83
CA LYS A 6 22.01 21.47 -61.23
C LYS A 6 20.73 22.31 -61.26
N LYS A 7 19.73 21.88 -62.04
CA LYS A 7 18.35 22.41 -61.94
C LYS A 7 17.77 22.04 -60.58
N SER A 8 17.41 23.05 -59.79
CA SER A 8 16.65 22.89 -58.55
C SER A 8 15.19 22.59 -58.88
N SER A 9 14.65 21.49 -58.33
CA SER A 9 13.22 21.18 -58.36
C SER A 9 12.52 21.86 -57.18
N LEU A 10 12.24 23.15 -57.33
CA LEU A 10 11.30 23.86 -56.45
C LEU A 10 9.88 23.52 -56.90
N LYS A 11 9.16 22.72 -56.10
CA LYS A 11 7.69 22.64 -56.20
C LYS A 11 7.11 23.83 -55.44
N VAL A 12 6.51 24.75 -56.18
CA VAL A 12 5.76 25.88 -55.63
C VAL A 12 4.29 25.47 -55.52
N SER A 13 3.73 25.49 -54.30
CA SER A 13 2.29 25.47 -54.08
C SER A 13 1.78 26.90 -53.93
N GLU A 14 0.66 27.22 -54.57
CA GLU A 14 0.16 28.59 -54.77
C GLU A 14 -0.34 29.32 -53.50
N ASN A 15 -0.36 28.72 -52.32
CA ASN A 15 -0.81 29.41 -51.11
C ASN A 15 0.18 29.25 -49.97
N GLY A 16 0.94 30.32 -49.71
CA GLY A 16 1.48 30.71 -48.40
C GLY A 16 2.39 29.71 -47.66
N LEU A 17 3.61 30.16 -47.35
CA LEU A 17 4.51 29.49 -46.40
C LEU A 17 3.89 29.40 -44.99
N GLU A 18 3.06 28.40 -44.73
CA GLU A 18 2.91 27.88 -43.36
C GLU A 18 4.11 26.98 -43.08
N LYS A 19 5.16 27.57 -42.49
CA LYS A 19 5.99 26.80 -41.57
C LYS A 19 5.03 26.22 -40.55
N THR A 20 4.75 24.93 -40.63
CA THR A 20 4.13 24.18 -39.53
C THR A 20 5.11 24.26 -38.37
N VAL A 21 4.96 25.32 -37.56
CA VAL A 21 5.57 25.39 -36.25
C VAL A 21 4.89 24.26 -35.50
N SER A 22 5.54 23.10 -35.46
CA SER A 22 5.25 22.07 -34.47
C SER A 22 5.40 22.76 -33.12
N SER A 23 4.28 23.27 -32.61
CA SER A 23 4.19 23.92 -31.32
C SER A 23 4.57 22.83 -30.33
N LYS A 24 5.83 22.83 -29.90
CA LYS A 24 6.36 21.88 -28.93
C LYS A 24 5.57 22.11 -27.65
N ARG A 25 4.59 21.24 -27.38
CA ARG A 25 3.71 21.33 -26.22
C ARG A 25 4.56 21.50 -24.96
N LEU A 26 4.26 22.52 -24.16
CA LEU A 26 4.90 22.70 -22.86
C LEU A 26 4.56 21.51 -21.97
N GLU A 27 5.58 20.90 -21.39
CA GLU A 27 5.42 19.81 -20.45
C GLU A 27 4.91 20.36 -19.11
N VAL A 28 3.80 19.80 -18.64
CA VAL A 28 3.23 20.14 -17.33
C VAL A 28 3.54 18.99 -16.39
N LEU A 29 4.58 19.14 -15.57
CA LEU A 29 4.97 18.13 -14.60
C LEU A 29 3.99 18.12 -13.42
N LYS A 30 3.33 16.97 -13.22
CA LYS A 30 2.44 16.76 -12.07
C LYS A 30 3.26 16.80 -10.78
N THR A 31 2.70 17.47 -9.76
CA THR A 31 3.21 17.39 -8.39
C THR A 31 2.34 16.41 -7.61
N TYR A 32 2.89 15.25 -7.28
CA TYR A 32 2.20 14.25 -6.48
C TYR A 32 2.30 14.59 -5.00
N LYS A 33 1.13 14.49 -4.36
CA LYS A 33 0.91 14.77 -2.94
C LYS A 33 0.90 13.46 -2.16
N ILE A 34 1.12 13.56 -0.85
CA ILE A 34 0.90 12.44 0.06
C ILE A 34 -0.59 12.27 0.33
N TYR A 35 -0.98 11.12 0.89
CA TYR A 35 -2.37 10.81 1.22
C TYR A 35 -2.48 10.54 2.72
N ILE A 36 -3.16 11.44 3.44
CA ILE A 36 -3.35 11.36 4.88
C ILE A 36 -4.81 11.65 5.19
N GLY A 37 -5.45 10.78 5.99
CA GLY A 37 -6.80 11.05 6.50
C GLY A 37 -7.88 11.17 5.42
N GLY A 38 -7.69 10.56 4.24
CA GLY A 38 -8.62 10.73 3.12
C GLY A 38 -8.39 12.01 2.30
N GLN A 39 -7.30 12.73 2.53
CA GLN A 39 -6.98 13.99 1.87
C GLN A 39 -5.63 13.93 1.17
N PHE A 40 -5.40 14.86 0.25
CA PHE A 40 -4.14 15.00 -0.51
C PHE A 40 -3.39 16.28 -0.09
N PRO A 41 -2.76 16.34 1.10
CA PRO A 41 -1.96 17.48 1.52
C PRO A 41 -0.56 17.48 0.87
N ARG A 42 0.08 18.65 0.83
CA ARG A 42 1.54 18.72 0.62
C ARG A 42 2.24 18.39 1.95
N THR A 43 3.52 18.04 1.86
CA THR A 43 4.33 17.83 3.07
C THR A 43 4.48 19.12 3.86
N GLU A 44 4.56 18.98 5.17
CA GLU A 44 4.68 20.12 6.06
C GLU A 44 5.94 20.95 5.78
N SER A 45 7.04 20.27 5.43
CA SER A 45 8.30 20.93 5.07
C SER A 45 8.30 21.58 3.68
N GLY A 46 7.29 21.30 2.84
CA GLY A 46 7.27 21.70 1.42
C GLY A 46 8.33 21.05 0.54
N ARG A 47 9.17 20.16 1.09
CA ARG A 47 10.21 19.44 0.33
C ARG A 47 9.58 18.50 -0.68
N TYR A 48 10.23 18.39 -1.83
CA TYR A 48 9.93 17.39 -2.85
C TYR A 48 11.24 16.82 -3.41
N TYR A 49 11.13 15.70 -4.12
CA TYR A 49 12.21 15.11 -4.89
C TYR A 49 11.69 14.71 -6.28
N GLN A 50 12.62 14.42 -7.20
CA GLN A 50 12.31 14.11 -8.59
C GLN A 50 12.81 12.71 -8.91
N PRO A 51 11.94 11.68 -8.89
CA PRO A 51 12.30 10.37 -9.41
C PRO A 51 12.65 10.48 -10.90
N VAL A 52 13.67 9.74 -11.30
CA VAL A 52 14.18 9.70 -12.67
C VAL A 52 14.04 8.30 -13.23
N SER A 53 13.71 8.19 -14.52
CA SER A 53 13.80 6.93 -15.24
C SER A 53 15.26 6.50 -15.41
N ALA A 54 15.47 5.26 -15.87
CA ALA A 54 16.78 4.74 -16.23
C ALA A 54 17.46 5.58 -17.34
N SER A 55 16.70 6.29 -18.17
CA SER A 55 17.21 7.23 -19.18
C SER A 55 17.53 8.63 -18.65
N GLY A 56 17.33 8.89 -17.36
CA GLY A 56 17.55 10.20 -16.72
C GLY A 56 16.41 11.20 -16.93
N LYS A 57 15.26 10.76 -17.46
CA LYS A 57 14.07 11.62 -17.61
C LYS A 57 13.43 11.84 -16.24
N ILE A 58 13.21 13.10 -15.88
CA ILE A 58 12.42 13.46 -14.69
C ILE A 58 10.97 13.03 -14.90
N LEU A 59 10.41 12.30 -13.95
CA LEU A 59 9.06 11.76 -14.06
C LEU A 59 8.00 12.70 -13.47
N ALA A 60 8.24 13.22 -12.27
CA ALA A 60 7.31 14.10 -11.56
C ALA A 60 8.01 14.82 -10.41
N ASN A 61 7.30 15.79 -9.80
CA ASN A 61 7.67 16.28 -8.47
C ASN A 61 6.91 15.47 -7.43
N VAL A 62 7.61 14.78 -6.54
CA VAL A 62 7.00 13.92 -5.51
C VAL A 62 7.32 14.49 -4.14
N CYS A 63 6.29 14.68 -3.32
CA CYS A 63 6.45 15.19 -1.97
C CYS A 63 7.47 14.34 -1.17
N LEU A 64 8.36 15.01 -0.42
CA LEU A 64 9.36 14.35 0.43
C LEU A 64 8.92 14.48 1.88
N SER A 65 8.36 13.40 2.42
CA SER A 65 7.78 13.37 3.76
C SER A 65 8.83 13.57 4.84
N SER A 66 8.43 14.28 5.89
CA SER A 66 9.19 14.52 7.10
C SER A 66 8.71 13.64 8.25
N ARG A 67 9.41 13.70 9.39
CA ARG A 67 8.93 13.12 10.65
C ARG A 67 7.54 13.63 11.04
N LYS A 68 7.22 14.89 10.75
CA LYS A 68 5.93 15.48 11.12
C LYS A 68 4.80 14.92 10.27
N ASP A 69 5.00 14.77 8.97
CA ASP A 69 4.04 14.14 8.07
C ASP A 69 3.73 12.70 8.51
N PHE A 70 4.76 11.95 8.94
CA PHE A 70 4.57 10.62 9.51
C PHE A 70 3.73 10.64 10.80
N ARG A 71 4.01 11.57 11.72
CA ARG A 71 3.22 11.72 12.95
C ARG A 71 1.76 12.03 12.63
N ASP A 72 1.49 12.96 11.72
CA ASP A 72 0.13 13.37 11.34
C ASP A 72 -0.63 12.21 10.67
N ALA A 73 0.08 11.38 9.88
CA ALA A 73 -0.46 10.14 9.34
C ALA A 73 -0.79 9.11 10.43
N VAL A 74 0.06 8.95 11.45
CA VAL A 74 -0.21 8.04 12.59
C VAL A 74 -1.40 8.51 13.41
N VAL A 75 -1.54 9.82 13.64
CA VAL A 75 -2.73 10.39 14.32
C VAL A 75 -4.00 10.06 13.53
N SER A 76 -3.96 10.25 12.21
CA SER A 76 -5.09 9.93 11.32
C SER A 76 -5.42 8.42 11.34
N ALA A 77 -4.39 7.57 11.27
CA ALA A 77 -4.54 6.12 11.35
C ALA A 77 -5.17 5.68 12.67
N ARG A 78 -4.62 6.18 13.79
CA ARG A 78 -5.11 5.90 15.14
C ARG A 78 -6.58 6.30 15.31
N GLY A 79 -6.96 7.48 14.81
CA GLY A 79 -8.35 7.96 14.85
C GLY A 79 -9.32 7.07 14.06
N ALA A 80 -8.84 6.38 13.01
CA ALA A 80 -9.65 5.49 12.19
C ALA A 80 -9.78 4.06 12.73
N VAL A 81 -8.92 3.64 13.68
CA VAL A 81 -8.86 2.25 14.18
C VAL A 81 -10.22 1.77 14.68
N SER A 82 -10.84 2.48 15.62
CA SER A 82 -12.10 2.02 16.25
C SER A 82 -13.24 1.89 15.23
N GLY A 83 -13.35 2.85 14.31
CA GLY A 83 -14.35 2.84 13.25
C GLY A 83 -14.12 1.74 12.21
N TRP A 84 -12.86 1.40 11.91
CA TRP A 84 -12.53 0.39 10.91
C TRP A 84 -12.58 -1.04 11.46
N SER A 85 -12.00 -1.27 12.64
CA SER A 85 -12.01 -2.59 13.28
C SER A 85 -13.42 -2.99 13.71
N GLY A 86 -14.26 -2.02 14.10
CA GLY A 86 -15.66 -2.24 14.47
C GLY A 86 -16.61 -2.47 13.30
N ARG A 87 -16.17 -2.32 12.05
CA ARG A 87 -17.02 -2.66 10.89
C ARG A 87 -17.20 -4.17 10.77
N ALA A 88 -18.38 -4.57 10.28
CA ALA A 88 -18.61 -5.95 9.88
C ALA A 88 -17.58 -6.38 8.82
N ALA A 89 -17.14 -7.65 8.89
CA ALA A 89 -16.21 -8.23 7.93
C ALA A 89 -16.69 -8.09 6.47
N PHE A 90 -18.00 -8.27 6.24
CA PHE A 90 -18.64 -8.04 4.94
C PHE A 90 -18.45 -6.60 4.43
N ASN A 91 -18.58 -5.59 5.30
CA ASN A 91 -18.39 -4.20 4.89
C ASN A 91 -16.93 -3.92 4.49
N ARG A 92 -15.95 -4.51 5.19
CA ARG A 92 -14.55 -4.41 4.77
C ARG A 92 -14.33 -5.10 3.42
N SER A 93 -14.90 -6.28 3.22
CA SER A 93 -14.86 -7.04 1.96
C SER A 93 -15.36 -6.20 0.78
N GLN A 94 -16.54 -5.57 0.91
CA GLN A 94 -17.13 -4.73 -0.13
C GLN A 94 -16.24 -3.54 -0.49
N ILE A 95 -15.62 -2.89 0.50
CA ILE A 95 -14.71 -1.76 0.27
C ILE A 95 -13.44 -2.22 -0.46
N LEU A 96 -12.83 -3.35 -0.09
CA LEU A 96 -11.66 -3.89 -0.81
C LEU A 96 -12.03 -4.31 -2.24
N TYR A 97 -13.21 -4.90 -2.43
CA TYR A 97 -13.72 -5.23 -3.77
C TYR A 97 -13.92 -3.96 -4.61
N ARG A 98 -14.49 -2.90 -4.02
CA ARG A 98 -14.65 -1.60 -4.66
C ARG A 98 -13.31 -0.99 -5.08
N MET A 99 -12.25 -1.16 -4.27
CA MET A 99 -10.90 -0.75 -4.69
C MET A 99 -10.43 -1.48 -5.94
N ALA A 100 -10.72 -2.78 -6.06
CA ALA A 100 -10.38 -3.56 -7.25
C ALA A 100 -11.13 -3.03 -8.48
N GLU A 101 -12.43 -2.75 -8.37
CA GLU A 101 -13.22 -2.15 -9.46
C GLU A 101 -12.67 -0.79 -9.89
N MET A 102 -12.33 0.07 -8.94
CA MET A 102 -11.81 1.41 -9.20
C MET A 102 -10.39 1.35 -9.80
N LEU A 103 -9.58 0.36 -9.42
CA LEU A 103 -8.28 0.12 -10.03
C LEU A 103 -8.40 -0.45 -11.45
N GLU A 104 -9.28 -1.43 -11.69
CA GLU A 104 -9.55 -2.00 -13.02
C GLU A 104 -10.03 -0.93 -13.99
N GLY A 105 -10.97 -0.07 -13.57
CA GLY A 105 -11.46 1.05 -14.39
C GLY A 105 -10.37 2.07 -14.76
N ARG A 106 -9.24 2.10 -14.04
CA ARG A 106 -8.11 3.02 -14.25
C ARG A 106 -6.83 2.33 -14.71
N LYS A 107 -6.90 1.04 -15.03
CA LYS A 107 -5.75 0.19 -15.36
C LYS A 107 -4.82 0.77 -16.43
N ALA A 108 -5.38 1.38 -17.48
CA ALA A 108 -4.57 2.02 -18.53
C ALA A 108 -3.62 3.09 -17.98
N GLN A 109 -4.07 3.91 -17.02
CA GLN A 109 -3.23 4.92 -16.39
C GLN A 109 -2.08 4.31 -15.60
N PHE A 110 -2.36 3.26 -14.81
CA PHE A 110 -1.33 2.58 -14.02
C PHE A 110 -0.29 1.88 -14.91
N ILE A 111 -0.73 1.28 -16.02
CA ILE A 111 0.19 0.70 -17.01
C ILE A 111 1.12 1.78 -17.57
N ASP A 112 0.58 2.94 -17.96
CA ASP A 112 1.38 4.05 -18.50
C ASP A 112 2.36 4.61 -17.47
N GLU A 113 1.97 4.72 -16.19
CA GLU A 113 2.85 5.16 -15.10
C GLU A 113 3.98 4.16 -14.82
N LEU A 114 3.70 2.85 -14.89
CA LEU A 114 4.72 1.81 -14.77
C LEU A 114 5.70 1.85 -15.95
N ILE A 115 5.22 2.05 -17.18
CA ILE A 115 6.08 2.17 -18.36
C ILE A 115 6.99 3.40 -18.25
N GLN A 116 6.48 4.52 -17.72
CA GLN A 116 7.30 5.70 -17.43
C GLN A 116 8.40 5.42 -16.40
N GLN A 117 8.20 4.43 -15.52
CA GLN A 117 9.15 3.94 -14.52
C GLN A 117 9.92 2.69 -15.00
N ASP A 118 10.19 2.63 -16.31
CA ASP A 118 11.04 1.62 -16.98
C ASP A 118 10.47 0.20 -17.06
N ALA A 119 9.19 -0.01 -16.74
CA ALA A 119 8.55 -1.30 -17.00
C ALA A 119 8.29 -1.49 -18.50
N THR A 120 8.44 -2.72 -18.99
CA THR A 120 7.90 -3.07 -20.32
C THR A 120 6.38 -3.13 -20.23
N LYS A 121 5.68 -2.90 -21.35
CA LYS A 121 4.21 -2.99 -21.40
C LYS A 121 3.68 -4.30 -20.82
N ALA A 122 4.28 -5.43 -21.19
CA ALA A 122 3.88 -6.75 -20.67
C ALA A 122 4.10 -6.90 -19.16
N LYS A 123 5.18 -6.34 -18.60
CA LYS A 123 5.42 -6.34 -17.15
C LYS A 123 4.43 -5.42 -16.43
N ALA A 124 4.16 -4.25 -16.99
CA ALA A 124 3.22 -3.29 -16.44
C ALA A 124 1.79 -3.86 -16.40
N GLU A 125 1.33 -4.46 -17.51
CA GLU A 125 0.03 -5.16 -17.58
C GLU A 125 -0.06 -6.28 -16.53
N LYS A 126 1.00 -7.10 -16.41
CA LYS A 126 1.05 -8.17 -15.42
C LYS A 126 0.98 -7.63 -13.98
N GLU A 127 1.76 -6.59 -13.65
CA GLU A 127 1.79 -5.99 -12.31
C GLU A 127 0.42 -5.43 -11.91
N VAL A 128 -0.25 -4.71 -12.83
CA VAL A 128 -1.58 -4.13 -12.56
C VAL A 128 -2.64 -5.22 -12.40
N ASN A 129 -2.65 -6.23 -13.28
CA ASN A 129 -3.60 -7.34 -13.15
C ASN A 129 -3.45 -8.07 -11.82
N LEU A 130 -2.21 -8.40 -11.43
CA LEU A 130 -1.96 -9.06 -10.16
C LEU A 130 -2.33 -8.19 -8.96
N ALA A 131 -2.17 -6.87 -9.04
CA ALA A 131 -2.60 -5.97 -7.97
C ALA A 131 -4.12 -5.96 -7.80
N ILE A 132 -4.87 -6.01 -8.90
CA ILE A 132 -6.34 -6.08 -8.90
C ILE A 132 -6.78 -7.43 -8.33
N ASP A 133 -6.21 -8.54 -8.82
CA ASP A 133 -6.47 -9.88 -8.31
C ASP A 133 -6.16 -9.97 -6.81
N ARG A 134 -5.10 -9.29 -6.35
CA ARG A 134 -4.74 -9.24 -4.92
C ARG A 134 -5.79 -8.55 -4.06
N LEU A 135 -6.37 -7.46 -4.54
CA LEU A 135 -7.47 -6.79 -3.83
C LEU A 135 -8.69 -7.70 -3.74
N ILE A 136 -9.03 -8.40 -4.83
CA ILE A 136 -10.14 -9.37 -4.85
C ILE A 136 -9.86 -10.54 -3.89
N TYR A 137 -8.65 -11.07 -3.90
CA TYR A 137 -8.20 -12.13 -2.99
C TYR A 137 -8.44 -11.73 -1.53
N TYR A 138 -7.93 -10.57 -1.10
CA TYR A 138 -8.08 -10.12 0.29
C TYR A 138 -9.48 -9.61 0.64
N ALA A 139 -10.26 -9.10 -0.33
CA ALA A 139 -11.69 -8.87 -0.17
C ALA A 139 -12.39 -10.18 0.22
N GLY A 140 -12.05 -11.28 -0.45
CA GLY A 140 -12.57 -12.61 -0.16
C GLY A 140 -12.17 -13.16 1.20
N TRP A 141 -11.05 -12.72 1.78
CA TRP A 141 -10.59 -13.21 3.09
C TRP A 141 -11.17 -12.50 4.30
N CYS A 142 -11.73 -11.30 4.13
CA CYS A 142 -12.19 -10.43 5.23
C CYS A 142 -13.10 -11.14 6.24
N ASP A 143 -13.95 -12.07 5.78
CA ASP A 143 -14.93 -12.82 6.58
C ASP A 143 -14.56 -14.30 6.79
N LYS A 144 -13.42 -14.76 6.30
CA LYS A 144 -13.00 -16.19 6.34
C LYS A 144 -11.82 -16.46 7.25
N PHE A 145 -10.90 -15.52 7.40
CA PHE A 145 -9.66 -15.77 8.14
C PHE A 145 -9.92 -16.08 9.62
N GLN A 146 -10.87 -15.39 10.27
CA GLN A 146 -11.23 -15.68 11.65
C GLN A 146 -11.80 -17.10 11.79
N GLN A 147 -12.62 -17.56 10.85
CA GLN A 147 -13.13 -18.94 10.89
C GLN A 147 -11.99 -19.98 10.79
N LEU A 148 -10.98 -19.70 9.98
CA LEU A 148 -9.86 -20.62 9.75
C LEU A 148 -8.83 -20.62 10.91
N PHE A 149 -8.57 -19.46 11.51
CA PHE A 149 -7.50 -19.29 12.52
C PHE A 149 -8.00 -19.17 13.96
N SER A 150 -9.31 -19.18 14.19
CA SER A 150 -9.86 -19.26 15.55
C SER A 150 -9.92 -20.71 16.03
N ALA A 151 -9.95 -20.88 17.35
CA ALA A 151 -10.09 -22.19 17.97
C ALA A 151 -11.10 -22.16 19.11
N VAL A 152 -11.87 -23.23 19.26
CA VAL A 152 -12.55 -23.56 20.51
C VAL A 152 -11.58 -24.40 21.32
N ASN A 153 -11.20 -23.92 22.51
CA ASN A 153 -10.14 -24.53 23.30
C ASN A 153 -10.76 -25.51 24.33
N PRO A 154 -10.25 -26.75 24.44
CA PRO A 154 -10.73 -27.70 25.44
C PRO A 154 -10.27 -27.27 26.84
N VAL A 155 -11.20 -27.14 27.78
CA VAL A 155 -10.92 -26.76 29.18
C VAL A 155 -11.69 -27.63 30.16
N ALA A 156 -11.06 -27.98 31.29
CA ALA A 156 -11.66 -28.78 32.36
C ALA A 156 -12.39 -27.90 33.40
N SER A 157 -13.22 -26.97 32.92
CA SER A 157 -14.04 -26.08 33.76
C SER A 157 -15.33 -25.73 33.03
N SER A 158 -16.31 -25.17 33.74
CA SER A 158 -17.61 -24.77 33.17
C SER A 158 -17.53 -23.49 32.34
N HIS A 159 -16.66 -23.47 31.32
CA HIS A 159 -16.48 -22.35 30.41
C HIS A 159 -16.49 -22.82 28.96
N PHE A 160 -17.19 -22.07 28.10
CA PHE A 160 -16.94 -22.09 26.67
C PHE A 160 -15.74 -21.18 26.37
N ASN A 161 -14.61 -21.79 26.04
CA ASN A 161 -13.36 -21.09 25.80
C ASN A 161 -13.04 -21.04 24.31
N PHE A 162 -12.76 -19.85 23.78
CA PHE A 162 -12.40 -19.68 22.39
C PHE A 162 -11.37 -18.57 22.20
N SER A 163 -10.47 -18.78 21.24
CA SER A 163 -9.42 -17.85 20.84
C SER A 163 -9.73 -17.32 19.44
N VAL A 164 -9.76 -15.99 19.28
CA VAL A 164 -10.02 -15.34 18.00
C VAL A 164 -8.91 -14.33 17.66
N PRO A 165 -8.53 -14.19 16.37
CA PRO A 165 -7.68 -13.09 15.93
C PRO A 165 -8.42 -11.75 16.00
N GLU A 166 -7.78 -10.74 16.59
CA GLU A 166 -8.22 -9.33 16.62
C GLU A 166 -7.10 -8.42 16.06
N PRO A 167 -7.43 -7.31 15.39
CA PRO A 167 -6.43 -6.41 14.83
C PRO A 167 -5.54 -5.78 15.92
N THR A 168 -4.23 -5.72 15.66
CA THR A 168 -3.26 -5.09 16.56
C THR A 168 -3.42 -3.56 16.66
N GLY A 169 -3.99 -2.91 15.64
CA GLY A 169 -4.30 -1.48 15.63
C GLY A 169 -3.68 -0.73 14.44
N VAL A 170 -2.66 0.10 14.71
CA VAL A 170 -1.96 0.89 13.68
C VAL A 170 -0.71 0.14 13.22
N VAL A 171 -0.58 -0.05 11.91
CA VAL A 171 0.57 -0.71 11.28
C VAL A 171 1.38 0.30 10.47
N SER A 172 2.67 0.40 10.75
CA SER A 172 3.60 1.16 9.91
C SER A 172 4.23 0.22 8.88
N ILE A 173 4.37 0.67 7.64
CA ILE A 173 4.84 -0.18 6.54
C ILE A 173 5.90 0.58 5.75
N ILE A 174 7.07 -0.03 5.55
CA ILE A 174 8.02 0.42 4.53
C ILE A 174 7.90 -0.56 3.38
N ALA A 175 7.26 -0.10 2.30
CA ALA A 175 6.88 -0.93 1.16
C ALA A 175 8.11 -1.43 0.39
N PRO A 176 7.96 -2.49 -0.44
CA PRO A 176 9.02 -2.95 -1.33
C PRO A 176 9.49 -1.80 -2.23
N GLN A 177 10.79 -1.55 -2.28
CA GLN A 177 11.34 -0.45 -3.08
C GLN A 177 11.48 -0.82 -4.56
N GLY A 178 11.40 -2.12 -4.89
CA GLY A 178 11.50 -2.65 -6.25
C GLY A 178 10.20 -2.60 -7.07
N ASP A 179 9.04 -2.45 -6.43
CA ASP A 179 7.71 -2.46 -7.04
C ASP A 179 7.03 -1.09 -6.87
N SER A 180 6.16 -0.71 -7.82
CA SER A 180 5.42 0.55 -7.72
C SER A 180 4.00 0.32 -7.17
N LEU A 181 3.33 -0.75 -7.61
CA LEU A 181 1.94 -1.03 -7.29
C LEU A 181 1.74 -2.37 -6.59
N LEU A 182 2.19 -3.47 -7.19
CA LEU A 182 1.84 -4.82 -6.71
C LEU A 182 2.34 -5.07 -5.28
N GLY A 183 3.61 -4.74 -5.01
CA GLY A 183 4.19 -4.88 -3.68
C GLY A 183 3.47 -4.03 -2.64
N LEU A 184 3.12 -2.78 -2.98
CA LEU A 184 2.37 -1.86 -2.12
C LEU A 184 0.98 -2.40 -1.79
N VAL A 185 0.22 -2.84 -2.79
CA VAL A 185 -1.12 -3.41 -2.60
C VAL A 185 -1.05 -4.70 -1.78
N SER A 186 -0.05 -5.54 -2.04
CA SER A 186 0.14 -6.83 -1.35
C SER A 186 0.40 -6.69 0.14
N VAL A 187 0.94 -5.55 0.60
CA VAL A 187 1.13 -5.27 2.04
C VAL A 187 0.00 -4.48 2.66
N ILE A 188 -0.69 -3.62 1.89
CA ILE A 188 -1.84 -2.84 2.38
C ILE A 188 -3.06 -3.75 2.57
N ALA A 189 -3.42 -4.51 1.55
CA ALA A 189 -4.65 -5.28 1.48
C ALA A 189 -4.85 -6.26 2.67
N PRO A 190 -3.87 -7.10 3.06
CA PRO A 190 -4.04 -8.00 4.20
C PRO A 190 -4.20 -7.25 5.53
N VAL A 191 -3.49 -6.14 5.71
CA VAL A 191 -3.55 -5.33 6.93
C VAL A 191 -4.96 -4.78 7.13
N ILE A 192 -5.54 -4.16 6.09
CA ILE A 192 -6.88 -3.59 6.21
C ILE A 192 -7.99 -4.65 6.17
N ALA A 193 -7.79 -5.79 5.50
CA ALA A 193 -8.72 -6.92 5.55
C ALA A 193 -8.88 -7.44 6.99
N GLY A 194 -7.77 -7.52 7.73
CA GLY A 194 -7.74 -7.88 9.15
C GLY A 194 -8.29 -6.82 10.10
N GLY A 195 -8.73 -5.66 9.62
CA GLY A 195 -9.31 -4.60 10.45
C GLY A 195 -8.29 -3.64 11.07
N ASN A 196 -7.02 -3.71 10.68
CA ASN A 196 -6.01 -2.72 11.07
C ASN A 196 -6.09 -1.47 10.18
N THR A 197 -5.45 -0.40 10.64
CA THR A 197 -5.15 0.79 9.81
C THR A 197 -3.65 0.85 9.53
N CYS A 198 -3.23 1.57 8.48
CA CYS A 198 -1.82 1.66 8.16
C CYS A 198 -1.32 3.02 7.69
N VAL A 199 -0.02 3.22 7.92
CA VAL A 199 0.79 4.30 7.34
C VAL A 199 1.91 3.65 6.55
N VAL A 200 1.97 3.93 5.24
CA VAL A 200 2.88 3.26 4.31
C VAL A 200 3.83 4.26 3.69
N LEU A 201 5.13 3.98 3.75
CA LEU A 201 6.13 4.65 2.94
C LEU A 201 6.28 3.91 1.62
N ALA A 202 5.88 4.55 0.53
CA ALA A 202 5.99 4.03 -0.83
C ALA A 202 7.46 3.87 -1.28
N SER A 203 7.68 3.22 -2.43
CA SER A 203 8.99 3.17 -3.06
C SER A 203 9.53 4.57 -3.33
N GLU A 204 10.76 4.85 -2.88
CA GLU A 204 11.45 6.11 -3.17
C GLU A 204 11.62 6.29 -4.68
N THR A 205 12.06 5.25 -5.38
CA THR A 205 12.44 5.32 -6.80
C THR A 205 11.27 5.10 -7.74
N LYS A 206 10.23 4.38 -7.30
CA LYS A 206 9.03 4.07 -8.11
C LYS A 206 7.72 4.54 -7.47
N PRO A 207 7.56 5.83 -7.11
CA PRO A 207 6.42 6.27 -6.32
C PRO A 207 5.11 6.46 -7.10
N LEU A 208 5.14 6.56 -8.44
CA LEU A 208 4.00 7.13 -9.20
C LEU A 208 2.70 6.35 -8.99
N CYS A 209 2.73 5.03 -9.12
CA CYS A 209 1.53 4.23 -8.94
C CYS A 209 1.06 4.23 -7.49
N ALA A 210 1.95 4.35 -6.51
CA ALA A 210 1.56 4.38 -5.10
C ALA A 210 0.73 5.63 -4.76
N VAL A 211 1.14 6.79 -5.27
CA VAL A 211 0.39 8.05 -5.08
C VAL A 211 -0.87 8.11 -5.93
N THR A 212 -0.87 7.54 -7.14
CA THR A 212 -2.10 7.41 -7.95
C THR A 212 -3.08 6.41 -7.33
N PHE A 213 -2.59 5.36 -6.66
CA PHE A 213 -3.42 4.42 -5.91
C PHE A 213 -4.18 5.09 -4.76
N ALA A 214 -3.66 6.17 -4.17
CA ALA A 214 -4.41 6.94 -3.18
C ALA A 214 -5.73 7.53 -3.73
N GLU A 215 -5.78 7.87 -5.02
CA GLU A 215 -7.01 8.32 -5.68
C GLU A 215 -8.01 7.16 -5.85
N VAL A 216 -7.52 5.91 -6.03
CA VAL A 216 -8.36 4.70 -5.98
C VAL A 216 -8.94 4.52 -4.58
N LEU A 217 -8.11 4.60 -3.54
CA LEU A 217 -8.55 4.49 -2.14
C LEU A 217 -9.63 5.51 -1.80
N ASN A 218 -9.39 6.79 -2.14
CA ASN A 218 -10.32 7.88 -1.89
C ASN A 218 -11.67 7.70 -2.59
N SER A 219 -11.68 7.07 -3.76
CA SER A 219 -12.89 6.86 -4.56
C SER A 219 -13.58 5.51 -4.28
N SER A 220 -13.11 4.76 -3.28
CA SER A 220 -13.60 3.41 -2.95
C SER A 220 -14.35 3.34 -1.61
N ASP A 221 -14.86 4.46 -1.12
CA ASP A 221 -15.58 4.58 0.16
C ASP A 221 -14.77 4.13 1.39
N LEU A 222 -13.43 4.09 1.25
CA LEU A 222 -12.53 3.80 2.35
C LEU A 222 -12.56 4.98 3.34
N PRO A 223 -12.86 4.75 4.64
CA PRO A 223 -12.83 5.83 5.61
C PRO A 223 -11.46 6.49 5.69
N GLY A 224 -11.45 7.82 5.79
CA GLY A 224 -10.23 8.60 5.95
C GLY A 224 -9.38 8.08 7.11
N GLY A 225 -8.08 7.88 6.86
CA GLY A 225 -7.13 7.40 7.87
C GLY A 225 -6.92 5.89 7.89
N VAL A 226 -7.79 5.07 7.28
CA VAL A 226 -7.58 3.60 7.26
C VAL A 226 -6.29 3.23 6.52
N VAL A 227 -6.02 3.90 5.41
CA VAL A 227 -4.73 3.82 4.71
C VAL A 227 -4.20 5.24 4.54
N ASN A 228 -2.93 5.44 4.86
CA ASN A 228 -2.20 6.69 4.66
C ASN A 228 -0.93 6.37 3.85
N ILE A 229 -0.71 7.07 2.74
CA ILE A 229 0.42 6.82 1.84
C ILE A 229 1.35 8.03 1.88
N LEU A 230 2.58 7.79 2.30
CA LEU A 230 3.66 8.76 2.33
C LEU A 230 4.69 8.42 1.25
N THR A 231 5.32 9.45 0.72
CA THR A 231 6.46 9.34 -0.19
C THR A 231 7.69 9.97 0.46
N GLY A 232 8.86 9.40 0.26
CA GLY A 232 10.09 9.91 0.84
C GLY A 232 11.18 8.84 0.92
N LYS A 233 12.27 9.17 1.61
CA LYS A 233 13.44 8.30 1.68
C LYS A 233 13.36 7.36 2.88
N PRO A 234 13.43 6.03 2.69
CA PRO A 234 13.53 5.09 3.81
C PRO A 234 14.67 5.43 4.76
N ALA A 235 15.82 5.89 4.23
CA ALA A 235 16.96 6.30 5.05
C ALA A 235 16.66 7.47 6.02
N GLU A 236 15.75 8.39 5.66
CA GLU A 236 15.35 9.52 6.53
C GLU A 236 14.23 9.13 7.51
N LEU A 237 13.36 8.19 7.11
CA LEU A 237 12.09 7.93 7.80
C LEU A 237 12.01 6.61 8.56
N ALA A 238 12.84 5.61 8.23
CA ALA A 238 12.70 4.26 8.78
C ALA A 238 12.76 4.22 10.31
N SER A 239 13.65 5.02 10.91
CA SER A 239 13.74 5.10 12.37
C SER A 239 12.44 5.58 12.99
N TRP A 240 11.78 6.59 12.40
CA TRP A 240 10.53 7.15 12.90
C TRP A 240 9.36 6.18 12.74
N PHE A 241 9.32 5.42 11.64
CA PHE A 241 8.29 4.40 11.40
C PHE A 241 8.25 3.33 12.51
N VAL A 242 9.41 3.03 13.10
CA VAL A 242 9.54 1.99 14.12
C VAL A 242 9.41 2.53 15.54
N ASP A 243 10.01 3.70 15.81
CA ASP A 243 10.14 4.25 17.17
C ASP A 243 8.82 4.75 17.75
N HIS A 244 7.82 5.02 16.90
CA HIS A 244 6.61 5.69 17.31
C HIS A 244 5.77 4.81 18.26
N MET A 245 5.36 5.39 19.39
CA MET A 245 4.64 4.68 20.46
C MET A 245 3.22 4.30 20.07
N ASP A 246 2.55 5.13 19.26
CA ASP A 246 1.20 4.83 18.76
C ASP A 246 1.16 3.85 17.57
N VAL A 247 2.27 3.21 17.22
CA VAL A 247 2.29 2.15 16.20
C VAL A 247 2.37 0.78 16.90
N ASN A 248 1.50 -0.15 16.51
CA ASN A 248 1.37 -1.47 17.14
C ASN A 248 2.18 -2.56 16.42
N ALA A 249 2.33 -2.44 15.11
CA ALA A 249 3.17 -3.33 14.31
C ALA A 249 3.93 -2.58 13.21
N THR A 250 5.08 -3.13 12.80
CA THR A 250 5.87 -2.65 11.67
C THR A 250 6.11 -3.76 10.67
N ILE A 251 5.83 -3.49 9.40
CA ILE A 251 6.20 -4.34 8.26
C ILE A 251 7.35 -3.67 7.51
N TYR A 252 8.43 -4.42 7.28
CA TYR A 252 9.60 -3.96 6.53
C TYR A 252 9.92 -4.92 5.39
N CYS A 253 9.88 -4.43 4.15
CA CYS A 253 10.02 -5.27 2.95
C CYS A 253 11.42 -5.29 2.35
N GLU A 254 12.36 -4.48 2.84
CA GLU A 254 13.68 -4.36 2.24
C GLU A 254 14.70 -5.30 2.88
N ASN A 255 15.74 -5.66 2.13
CA ASN A 255 16.83 -6.52 2.60
C ASN A 255 18.08 -5.73 3.00
N ASN A 256 17.93 -4.79 3.94
CA ASN A 256 19.07 -4.08 4.54
C ASN A 256 19.28 -4.52 6.00
N SER A 257 20.46 -5.08 6.28
CA SER A 257 20.80 -5.67 7.59
C SER A 257 20.91 -4.63 8.70
N GLU A 258 21.48 -3.45 8.43
CA GLU A 258 21.62 -2.37 9.42
C GLU A 258 20.25 -1.85 9.85
N THR A 259 19.35 -1.59 8.90
CA THR A 259 17.98 -1.15 9.16
C THR A 259 17.19 -2.22 9.89
N LYS A 260 17.32 -3.51 9.54
CA LYS A 260 16.68 -4.61 10.30
C LYS A 260 17.17 -4.70 11.74
N LYS A 261 18.47 -4.48 11.98
CA LYS A 261 19.03 -4.41 13.34
C LYS A 261 18.43 -3.23 14.10
N MET A 262 18.41 -2.04 13.50
CA MET A 262 17.79 -0.84 14.07
C MET A 262 16.30 -1.06 14.38
N ILE A 263 15.56 -1.71 13.48
CA ILE A 263 14.15 -2.04 13.68
C ILE A 263 13.97 -2.90 14.93
N ARG A 264 14.79 -3.95 15.10
CA ARG A 264 14.74 -4.82 16.29
C ARG A 264 15.05 -4.07 17.58
N GLU A 265 16.11 -3.27 17.58
CA GLU A 265 16.54 -2.49 18.75
C GLU A 265 15.48 -1.50 19.21
N LYS A 266 14.90 -0.74 18.27
CA LYS A 266 13.85 0.24 18.60
C LYS A 266 12.53 -0.43 19.01
N SER A 267 12.15 -1.53 18.35
CA SER A 267 10.91 -2.24 18.68
C SER A 267 10.97 -2.89 20.06
N ALA A 268 12.16 -3.23 20.57
CA ALA A 268 12.33 -3.72 21.93
C ALA A 268 11.92 -2.69 23.01
N MET A 269 11.98 -1.39 22.71
CA MET A 269 11.62 -0.33 23.66
C MET A 269 10.11 -0.25 23.94
N ASN A 270 9.26 -0.79 23.06
CA ASN A 270 7.81 -0.79 23.19
C ASN A 270 7.16 -2.13 22.84
N LEU A 271 7.95 -3.21 22.75
CA LEU A 271 7.53 -4.57 22.40
C LEU A 271 6.63 -4.65 21.17
N LYS A 272 6.85 -3.74 20.22
CA LYS A 272 6.06 -3.66 18.99
C LYS A 272 6.34 -4.86 18.11
N ARG A 273 5.28 -5.39 17.50
CA ARG A 273 5.39 -6.50 16.57
C ARG A 273 6.15 -6.08 15.31
N ILE A 274 7.05 -6.93 14.85
CA ILE A 274 7.84 -6.69 13.64
C ILE A 274 7.72 -7.88 12.68
N THR A 275 7.55 -7.56 11.40
CA THR A 275 7.49 -8.55 10.33
C THR A 275 8.42 -8.12 9.20
N PHE A 276 9.23 -9.06 8.72
CA PHE A 276 10.16 -8.84 7.62
C PHE A 276 9.70 -9.60 6.38
N TYR A 277 9.44 -8.86 5.31
CA TYR A 277 9.00 -9.38 4.00
C TYR A 277 10.10 -9.17 2.94
N ASP A 278 11.33 -9.53 3.28
CA ASP A 278 12.55 -9.23 2.52
C ASP A 278 12.89 -10.26 1.43
N LYS A 279 12.08 -11.33 1.32
CA LYS A 279 12.32 -12.46 0.41
C LYS A 279 11.07 -12.89 -0.36
N ILE A 280 9.98 -12.14 -0.28
CA ILE A 280 8.71 -12.51 -0.90
C ILE A 280 8.76 -12.16 -2.39
N ASN A 281 8.46 -13.13 -3.25
CA ASN A 281 8.18 -12.85 -4.64
C ASN A 281 6.71 -12.48 -4.84
N TRP A 282 6.42 -11.19 -4.94
CA TRP A 282 5.03 -10.70 -5.08
C TRP A 282 4.32 -11.18 -6.36
N TYR A 283 5.06 -11.64 -7.38
CA TYR A 283 4.53 -12.08 -8.67
C TYR A 283 4.13 -13.56 -8.72
N THR A 284 4.28 -14.28 -7.62
CA THR A 284 3.88 -15.69 -7.49
C THR A 284 2.84 -15.84 -6.37
N ASN A 285 2.37 -17.07 -6.16
CA ASN A 285 1.44 -17.40 -5.08
C ASN A 285 2.03 -17.15 -3.69
N GLU A 286 3.36 -16.96 -3.56
CA GLU A 286 3.99 -16.53 -2.31
C GLU A 286 3.51 -15.14 -1.86
N GLY A 287 3.14 -14.29 -2.81
CA GLY A 287 2.66 -12.93 -2.55
C GLY A 287 1.24 -12.86 -2.00
N GLU A 288 0.47 -13.96 -2.03
CA GLU A 288 -0.89 -14.05 -1.50
C GLU A 288 -0.99 -15.12 -0.45
N SER A 289 -1.15 -14.67 0.79
CA SER A 289 -1.28 -15.58 1.92
C SER A 289 -2.22 -14.99 2.98
N PRO A 290 -3.13 -15.79 3.54
CA PRO A 290 -3.93 -15.35 4.66
C PRO A 290 -3.08 -15.16 5.93
N TYR A 291 -1.85 -15.70 5.97
CA TYR A 291 -0.91 -15.46 7.07
C TYR A 291 -0.42 -14.00 7.11
N PHE A 292 -0.42 -13.27 6.00
CA PHE A 292 -0.10 -11.82 6.03
C PHE A 292 -1.16 -11.01 6.78
N ILE A 293 -2.41 -11.50 6.85
CA ILE A 293 -3.43 -10.93 7.73
C ILE A 293 -2.99 -11.19 9.18
N MET A 294 -2.67 -12.45 9.50
CA MET A 294 -2.31 -12.91 10.84
C MET A 294 -1.06 -12.27 11.42
N ASP A 295 -0.10 -11.88 10.58
CA ASP A 295 1.13 -11.17 11.00
C ASP A 295 0.83 -9.85 11.73
N THR A 296 -0.38 -9.31 11.58
CA THR A 296 -0.84 -8.07 12.24
C THR A 296 -2.07 -8.28 13.13
N GLN A 297 -2.32 -9.51 13.58
CA GLN A 297 -3.37 -9.85 14.54
C GLN A 297 -2.79 -10.24 15.91
N GLU A 298 -3.53 -9.95 16.97
CA GLU A 298 -3.35 -10.52 18.30
C GLU A 298 -4.41 -11.59 18.55
N ILE A 299 -4.07 -12.63 19.31
CA ILE A 299 -5.04 -13.66 19.68
C ILE A 299 -5.67 -13.26 21.02
N LYS A 300 -6.99 -13.11 21.03
CA LYS A 300 -7.76 -12.90 22.25
C LYS A 300 -8.52 -14.15 22.60
N THR A 301 -8.31 -14.63 23.83
CA THR A 301 -9.03 -15.77 24.38
C THR A 301 -10.15 -15.29 25.30
N THR A 302 -11.38 -15.67 24.98
CA THR A 302 -12.56 -15.38 25.80
C THR A 302 -12.98 -16.62 26.58
N TRP A 303 -13.16 -16.45 27.89
CA TRP A 303 -13.71 -17.47 28.79
C TRP A 303 -15.14 -17.07 29.12
N HIS A 304 -16.11 -17.72 28.47
CA HIS A 304 -17.52 -17.46 28.75
C HIS A 304 -18.07 -18.55 29.68
N PRO A 305 -18.52 -18.23 30.90
CA PRO A 305 -19.13 -19.22 31.78
C PRO A 305 -20.31 -19.90 31.08
N VAL A 306 -20.41 -21.21 31.21
CA VAL A 306 -21.58 -21.97 30.77
C VAL A 306 -22.23 -22.62 31.98
N GLU A 307 -23.55 -22.54 32.06
CA GLU A 307 -24.29 -23.18 33.12
C GLU A 307 -24.18 -24.70 32.96
N ASN A 308 -23.60 -25.37 33.95
CA ASN A 308 -23.77 -26.81 34.08
C ASN A 308 -25.18 -27.05 34.58
N ILE A 309 -26.12 -27.37 33.68
CA ILE A 309 -27.45 -27.83 34.08
C ILE A 309 -27.25 -29.14 34.85
N ALA A 310 -27.23 -29.05 36.17
CA ALA A 310 -27.16 -30.18 37.09
C ALA A 310 -28.47 -30.99 36.99
N GLY A 311 -28.54 -31.85 35.98
CA GLY A 311 -29.71 -32.69 35.72
C GLY A 311 -29.42 -33.92 34.85
N ALA A 312 -28.33 -33.93 34.07
CA ALA A 312 -27.88 -35.13 33.39
C ALA A 312 -26.79 -35.82 34.23
N GLY A 313 -27.23 -36.67 35.17
CA GLY A 313 -26.35 -37.64 35.80
C GLY A 313 -25.80 -38.59 34.74
N GLY A 314 -24.59 -38.31 34.27
CA GLY A 314 -23.76 -39.25 33.53
C GLY A 314 -22.70 -39.78 34.49
N GLY A 315 -22.95 -40.97 35.04
CA GLY A 315 -21.92 -41.73 35.74
C GLY A 315 -20.77 -42.08 34.79
N TYR A 316 -19.56 -42.00 35.30
CA TYR A 316 -18.43 -42.78 34.79
C TYR A 316 -18.49 -44.20 35.35
#